data_AF-A0A354U8H9-F1
#
_entry.id   AF-A0A354U8H9-F1
#
_cell.length_a   1.000
_cell.length_b   1.000
_cell.length_c   1.000
_cell.angle_alpha   90.00
_cell.angle_beta   90.00
_cell.angle_gamma   90.00
#
_symmetry.space_group_name_H-M   'P 1'
#
loop_
_entity.id
_entity.type
_entity.pdbx_description
1 polymer ?
#
loop_
_entity_poly.entity_id
_entity_poly.type
_entity_poly.pdbx_seq_one_letter_code
_entity_poly.pdbx_strand_id
1 'polypeptide(L)'
;LYVGGAEHAVLHLLYARFWHKVLFDLGFVSTPEPFHKLINQGMILGISYKDSRGALVPMDKVLKTENGPVHKDTGEKLTEFPAKMSKSLKNVVNPDDVVRDYGADSMRLYEMFMGPLQAVKPWSTKGVEGVFRFLKRSWRMIAQTPIVDVPLTPAQEKLLHATVKKVTDDTETLNFNTAISQMMIFLNEFSKLEKMPREAAETYAKLLCPYAPHIAEEMWEILGHEAPLSLAPWPSCDESKLVENEIEIMVQIQGKPRVRMMMPADADQDQMRELALGNEQVKAAIAGKTIIKVICVPKRIVNIVVK
;
A
#
# COMPACT_ATOMS: atom_id res chain seq x y z
N LEU A 1 -18.91 -7.09 -9.41
CA LEU A 1 -18.38 -5.79 -8.97
C LEU A 1 -18.47 -4.83 -10.14
N TYR A 2 -18.93 -3.60 -9.93
CA TYR A 2 -18.87 -2.51 -10.91
C TYR A 2 -18.06 -1.36 -10.30
N VAL A 3 -17.09 -0.84 -11.05
CA VAL A 3 -16.27 0.31 -10.66
C VAL A 3 -16.50 1.41 -11.69
N GLY A 4 -16.92 2.59 -11.25
CA GLY A 4 -17.20 3.71 -12.16
C GLY A 4 -17.38 5.02 -11.39
N GLY A 5 -17.08 6.14 -12.03
CA GLY A 5 -17.07 7.44 -11.35
C GLY A 5 -18.46 7.85 -10.87
N ALA A 6 -18.52 8.62 -9.78
CA ALA A 6 -19.78 9.08 -9.19
C ALA A 6 -20.60 9.95 -10.16
N GLU A 7 -19.97 10.53 -11.18
CA GLU A 7 -20.61 11.28 -12.27
C GLU A 7 -21.65 10.45 -13.05
N HIS A 8 -21.59 9.12 -12.98
CA HIS A 8 -22.50 8.21 -13.68
C HIS A 8 -23.72 7.79 -12.85
N ALA A 9 -23.85 8.26 -11.61
CA ALA A 9 -24.88 7.83 -10.66
C ALA A 9 -26.32 8.01 -11.14
N VAL A 10 -26.64 9.15 -11.77
CA VAL A 10 -28.03 9.51 -12.10
C VAL A 10 -28.46 9.18 -13.53
N LEU A 11 -27.51 8.95 -14.44
CA LEU A 11 -27.80 8.64 -15.85
C LEU A 11 -27.48 7.18 -16.15
N HIS A 12 -26.23 6.92 -16.51
CA HIS A 12 -25.79 5.60 -16.96
C HIS A 12 -26.20 4.48 -16.00
N LEU A 13 -25.97 4.65 -14.69
CA LEU A 13 -26.31 3.62 -13.70
C LEU A 13 -27.82 3.42 -13.55
N LEU A 14 -28.63 4.48 -13.70
CA LEU A 14 -30.09 4.36 -13.70
C LEU A 14 -30.59 3.64 -14.95
N TYR A 15 -30.08 3.99 -16.13
CA TYR A 15 -30.44 3.34 -17.39
C TYR A 15 -30.01 1.88 -17.43
N ALA A 16 -28.81 1.56 -16.92
CA ALA A 16 -28.35 0.18 -16.81
C ALA A 16 -29.30 -0.65 -15.94
N ARG A 17 -29.74 -0.12 -14.80
CA ARG A 17 -30.72 -0.80 -13.93
C ARG A 17 -32.08 -0.95 -14.59
N PHE A 18 -32.58 0.10 -15.25
CA PHE A 18 -33.85 0.05 -15.97
C PHE A 18 -33.85 -1.06 -17.03
N TRP A 19 -32.86 -1.05 -17.94
CA TRP A 19 -32.75 -2.06 -18.99
C TRP A 19 -32.52 -3.46 -18.44
N HIS A 20 -31.74 -3.62 -17.37
CA HIS A 20 -31.58 -4.92 -16.71
C HIS A 20 -32.91 -5.46 -16.17
N LYS A 21 -33.77 -4.61 -15.61
CA LYS A 21 -35.11 -5.01 -15.15
C LYS A 21 -36.02 -5.41 -16.30
N VAL A 22 -36.02 -4.67 -17.41
CA VAL A 22 -36.75 -5.08 -18.62
C VAL A 22 -36.29 -6.47 -19.09
N LEU A 23 -34.98 -6.72 -19.14
CA LEU A 23 -34.44 -8.02 -19.53
C LEU A 23 -34.77 -9.13 -18.52
N PHE A 24 -34.83 -8.81 -17.24
CA PHE A 24 -35.22 -9.74 -16.18
C PHE A 24 -36.69 -10.13 -16.31
N ASP A 25 -37.59 -9.16 -16.50
CA ASP A 25 -39.02 -9.39 -16.67
C ASP A 25 -39.34 -10.23 -17.93
N LEU A 26 -38.51 -10.10 -18.97
CA LEU A 26 -38.59 -10.91 -20.19
C LEU A 26 -37.90 -12.29 -20.08
N GLY A 27 -37.26 -12.60 -18.95
CA GLY A 27 -36.60 -13.88 -18.70
C GLY A 27 -35.23 -14.05 -19.39
N PHE A 28 -34.62 -12.98 -19.90
CA PHE A 28 -33.30 -13.04 -20.56
C PHE A 28 -32.12 -13.02 -19.58
N VAL A 29 -32.33 -12.57 -18.35
CA VAL A 29 -31.32 -12.57 -17.27
C VAL A 29 -31.91 -13.13 -15.99
N SER A 30 -31.04 -13.70 -15.14
CA SER A 30 -31.47 -14.44 -13.93
C SER A 30 -31.47 -13.61 -12.64
N THR A 31 -30.98 -12.37 -12.67
CA THR A 31 -30.89 -11.51 -11.46
C THR A 31 -31.71 -10.23 -11.62
N PRO A 32 -32.28 -9.69 -10.53
CA PRO A 32 -33.12 -8.49 -10.58
C PRO A 32 -32.33 -7.16 -10.65
N GLU A 33 -31.02 -7.20 -10.42
CA GLU A 33 -30.11 -6.07 -10.49
C GLU A 33 -28.82 -6.45 -11.26
N PRO A 34 -28.24 -5.52 -12.04
CA PRO A 34 -27.04 -5.79 -12.85
C PRO A 34 -25.74 -5.85 -12.02
N PHE A 35 -25.68 -5.13 -10.90
CA PHE A 35 -24.44 -4.94 -10.14
C PHE A 35 -24.63 -5.29 -8.66
N HIS A 36 -23.93 -6.33 -8.19
CA HIS A 36 -23.96 -6.76 -6.78
C HIS A 36 -23.21 -5.80 -5.82
N LYS A 37 -22.20 -5.11 -6.33
CA LYS A 37 -21.37 -4.16 -5.58
C LYS A 37 -20.95 -3.04 -6.54
N LEU A 38 -21.22 -1.80 -6.14
CA LEU A 38 -20.80 -0.59 -6.85
C LEU A 38 -19.72 0.11 -6.01
N ILE A 39 -18.62 0.49 -6.66
CA ILE A 39 -17.56 1.28 -6.06
C ILE A 39 -17.29 2.49 -6.95
N ASN A 40 -17.39 3.68 -6.36
CA ASN A 40 -17.09 4.91 -7.06
C ASN A 40 -15.62 5.27 -6.85
N GLN A 41 -14.80 5.21 -7.90
CA GLN A 41 -13.43 5.71 -7.80
C GLN A 41 -13.40 7.23 -7.63
N GLY A 42 -12.40 7.70 -6.90
CA GLY A 42 -12.14 9.13 -6.77
C GLY A 42 -11.53 9.72 -8.03
N MET A 43 -11.74 11.01 -8.23
CA MET A 43 -11.18 11.72 -9.39
C MET A 43 -9.68 11.96 -9.23
N ILE A 44 -8.93 11.79 -10.32
CA ILE A 44 -7.54 12.24 -10.41
C ILE A 44 -7.53 13.70 -10.89
N LEU A 45 -6.89 14.57 -10.12
CA LEU A 45 -6.75 16.00 -10.41
C LEU A 45 -5.40 16.28 -11.08
N GLY A 46 -5.38 17.21 -12.03
CA GLY A 46 -4.14 17.74 -12.60
C GLY A 46 -3.63 18.94 -11.82
N ILE A 47 -2.36 19.28 -12.00
CA ILE A 47 -1.79 20.53 -11.50
C ILE A 47 -2.29 21.68 -12.38
N SER A 48 -2.72 22.79 -11.80
CA SER A 48 -3.20 23.97 -12.52
C SER A 48 -2.73 25.25 -11.87
N TYR A 49 -2.81 26.35 -12.63
CA TYR A 49 -2.25 27.63 -12.23
C TYR A 49 -3.27 28.74 -12.38
N LYS A 50 -3.21 29.73 -11.49
CA LYS A 50 -4.00 30.96 -11.58
C LYS A 50 -3.13 32.20 -11.35
N ASP A 51 -3.50 33.30 -11.99
CA ASP A 51 -2.87 34.62 -11.82
C ASP A 51 -3.29 35.30 -10.50
N SER A 52 -2.75 36.48 -10.22
CA SER A 52 -3.08 37.26 -9.00
C SER A 52 -4.56 37.66 -8.89
N ARG A 53 -5.28 37.69 -10.02
CA ARG A 53 -6.71 38.01 -10.11
C ARG A 53 -7.59 36.75 -9.98
N GLY A 54 -6.98 35.57 -9.92
CA GLY A 54 -7.67 34.29 -9.86
C GLY A 54 -8.07 33.71 -11.22
N ALA A 55 -7.65 34.31 -12.34
CA ALA A 55 -7.90 33.78 -13.67
C ALA A 55 -7.02 32.55 -13.93
N LEU A 56 -7.61 31.51 -14.54
CA LEU A 56 -6.90 30.27 -14.83
C LEU A 56 -5.91 30.47 -15.98
N VAL A 57 -4.70 29.93 -15.81
CA VAL A 57 -3.61 30.03 -16.77
C VAL A 57 -3.35 28.65 -17.39
N PRO A 58 -3.45 28.50 -18.73
CA PRO A 58 -3.10 27.26 -19.41
C PRO A 58 -1.65 26.84 -19.20
N MET A 59 -1.39 25.53 -19.10
CA MET A 59 -0.05 24.99 -18.77
C MET A 59 1.06 25.42 -19.74
N ASP A 60 0.76 25.60 -21.03
CA ASP A 60 1.71 26.03 -22.04
C ASP A 60 2.15 27.50 -21.88
N LYS A 61 1.44 28.28 -21.07
CA LYS A 61 1.79 29.64 -20.65
C LYS A 61 2.54 29.69 -19.31
N VAL A 62 2.84 28.55 -18.71
CA VAL A 62 3.54 28.48 -17.41
C VAL A 62 5.00 28.11 -17.60
N LEU A 63 5.88 28.89 -17.00
CA LEU A 63 7.30 28.58 -16.86
C LEU A 63 7.60 28.22 -15.40
N LYS A 64 8.19 27.05 -15.17
CA LYS A 64 8.65 26.64 -13.83
C LYS A 64 10.07 27.16 -13.62
N THR A 65 10.25 28.06 -12.66
CA THR A 65 11.56 28.58 -12.24
C THR A 65 11.93 28.05 -10.86
N GLU A 66 13.17 28.26 -10.42
CA GLU A 66 13.60 27.92 -9.05
C GLU A 66 12.76 28.63 -7.98
N ASN A 67 12.24 29.83 -8.28
CA ASN A 67 11.40 30.64 -7.40
C ASN A 67 9.90 30.32 -7.51
N GLY A 68 9.54 29.29 -8.29
CA GLY A 68 8.17 28.84 -8.50
C GLY A 68 7.63 29.13 -9.92
N PRO A 69 6.34 28.85 -10.16
CA PRO A 69 5.70 29.01 -11.46
C PRO A 69 5.43 30.50 -11.77
N VAL A 70 5.77 30.92 -12.99
CA VAL A 70 5.50 32.26 -13.52
C VAL A 70 4.83 32.18 -14.90
N HIS A 71 4.11 33.22 -15.29
CA HIS A 71 3.55 33.35 -16.62
C HIS A 71 4.66 33.65 -17.63
N LYS A 72 4.74 32.88 -18.73
CA LYS A 72 5.81 32.98 -19.74
C LYS A 72 5.93 34.37 -20.36
N ASP A 73 4.79 34.99 -20.65
CA ASP A 73 4.78 36.25 -21.41
C ASP A 73 4.92 37.49 -20.52
N THR A 74 4.52 37.41 -19.24
CA THR A 74 4.43 38.59 -18.35
C THR A 74 5.40 38.53 -17.17
N GLY A 75 5.97 37.35 -16.88
CA GLY A 75 6.78 37.12 -15.69
C GLY A 75 5.98 37.13 -14.38
N GLU A 76 4.65 37.27 -14.43
CA GLU A 76 3.81 37.31 -13.25
C GLU A 76 3.88 35.98 -12.49
N LYS A 77 3.99 36.05 -11.15
CA LYS A 77 3.98 34.87 -10.29
C LYS A 77 2.60 34.22 -10.28
N LEU A 78 2.57 32.91 -10.49
CA LEU A 78 1.35 32.11 -10.50
C LEU A 78 1.16 31.34 -9.20
N THR A 79 -0.09 31.04 -8.88
CA THR A 79 -0.44 30.15 -7.77
C THR A 79 -0.75 28.75 -8.30
N GLU A 80 0.00 27.75 -7.86
CA GLU A 80 -0.25 26.33 -8.17
C GLU A 80 -1.37 25.77 -7.29
N PHE A 81 -2.28 24.99 -7.87
CA PHE A 81 -3.34 24.30 -7.15
C PHE A 81 -3.85 23.07 -7.92
N PRO A 82 -4.45 22.06 -7.27
CA PRO A 82 -5.02 20.91 -7.94
C PRO A 82 -6.41 21.24 -8.52
N ALA A 83 -6.67 20.81 -9.76
CA ALA A 83 -7.95 21.02 -10.44
C ALA A 83 -8.34 19.82 -11.32
N LYS A 84 -9.61 19.73 -11.71
CA LYS A 84 -10.07 18.72 -12.68
C LYS A 84 -9.28 18.88 -13.99
N MET A 85 -8.79 17.75 -14.52
CA MET A 85 -8.12 17.77 -15.82
C MET A 85 -9.08 18.21 -16.93
N SER A 86 -8.62 19.09 -17.80
CA SER A 86 -9.41 19.64 -18.90
C SER A 86 -8.52 20.06 -20.07
N LYS A 87 -9.05 19.93 -21.30
CA LYS A 87 -8.34 20.34 -22.51
C LYS A 87 -8.08 21.85 -22.55
N SER A 88 -8.99 22.66 -22.02
CA SER A 88 -8.86 24.13 -21.99
C SER A 88 -7.70 24.60 -21.10
N LEU A 89 -7.49 23.96 -19.95
CA LEU A 89 -6.36 24.27 -19.07
C LEU A 89 -5.05 23.61 -19.50
N LYS A 90 -5.10 22.68 -20.46
CA LYS A 90 -3.96 21.87 -20.92
C LYS A 90 -3.22 21.18 -19.76
N ASN A 91 -3.94 20.89 -18.68
CA ASN A 91 -3.45 20.20 -17.47
C ASN A 91 -3.69 18.68 -17.50
N VAL A 92 -4.06 18.15 -18.68
CA VAL A 92 -4.26 16.71 -18.89
C VAL A 92 -2.90 16.04 -18.92
N VAL A 93 -2.74 15.00 -18.11
CA VAL A 93 -1.62 14.09 -18.21
C VAL A 93 -1.97 13.05 -19.26
N ASN A 94 -1.14 12.92 -20.30
CA ASN A 94 -1.34 11.89 -21.31
C ASN A 94 -0.73 10.57 -20.83
N PRO A 95 -1.52 9.49 -20.68
CA PRO A 95 -1.02 8.15 -20.38
C PRO A 95 0.15 7.71 -21.25
N ASP A 96 0.11 8.00 -22.55
CA ASP A 96 1.12 7.55 -23.52
C ASP A 96 2.51 8.11 -23.20
N ASP A 97 2.57 9.35 -22.70
CA ASP A 97 3.84 9.96 -22.28
C ASP A 97 4.42 9.24 -21.07
N VAL A 98 3.57 8.93 -20.09
CA VAL A 98 3.97 8.21 -18.88
C VAL A 98 4.42 6.79 -19.21
N VAL A 99 3.69 6.10 -20.09
CA VAL A 99 4.00 4.74 -20.53
C VAL A 99 5.31 4.72 -21.33
N ARG A 100 5.54 5.68 -22.23
CA ARG A 100 6.80 5.78 -22.97
C ARG A 100 7.99 5.99 -22.03
N ASP A 101 7.85 6.88 -21.04
CA ASP A 101 8.98 7.31 -20.22
C ASP A 101 9.25 6.36 -19.02
N TYR A 102 8.21 5.68 -18.50
CA TYR A 102 8.28 4.86 -17.28
C TYR A 102 7.71 3.44 -17.42
N GLY A 103 7.07 3.10 -18.53
CA GLY A 103 6.42 1.81 -18.76
C GLY A 103 4.99 1.70 -18.20
N ALA A 104 4.21 0.79 -18.78
CA ALA A 104 2.80 0.57 -18.42
C ALA A 104 2.62 0.14 -16.96
N ASP A 105 3.50 -0.73 -16.44
CA ASP A 105 3.44 -1.20 -15.06
C ASP A 105 3.66 -0.09 -14.04
N SER A 106 4.55 0.86 -14.33
CA SER A 106 4.75 2.02 -13.47
C SER A 106 3.51 2.90 -13.41
N MET A 107 2.85 3.13 -14.55
CA MET A 107 1.61 3.89 -14.59
C MET A 107 0.50 3.20 -13.78
N ARG A 108 0.24 1.92 -14.05
CA ARG A 108 -0.77 1.11 -13.35
C ARG A 108 -0.54 1.11 -11.84
N LEU A 109 0.69 0.78 -11.43
CA LEU A 109 1.04 0.68 -10.03
C LEU A 109 0.98 2.04 -9.34
N TYR A 110 1.34 3.13 -10.02
CA TYR A 110 1.16 4.47 -9.48
C TYR A 110 -0.31 4.79 -9.20
N GLU A 111 -1.20 4.62 -10.18
CA GLU A 111 -2.63 4.92 -10.02
C GLU A 111 -3.26 4.17 -8.83
N MET A 112 -2.88 2.90 -8.66
CA MET A 112 -3.28 2.06 -7.54
C MET A 112 -2.63 2.46 -6.20
N PHE A 113 -1.43 3.05 -6.24
CA PHE A 113 -0.66 3.43 -5.05
C PHE A 113 -0.98 4.83 -4.50
N MET A 114 -1.54 5.73 -5.30
CA MET A 114 -1.80 7.13 -4.91
C MET A 114 -2.72 7.31 -3.68
N GLY A 115 -3.36 6.24 -3.20
CA GLY A 115 -4.16 6.20 -1.98
C GLY A 115 -5.40 5.30 -2.13
N PRO A 116 -6.39 5.39 -1.24
CA PRO A 116 -7.63 4.62 -1.32
C PRO A 116 -8.37 4.86 -2.64
N LEU A 117 -8.93 3.83 -3.28
CA LEU A 117 -9.54 3.92 -4.62
C LEU A 117 -10.61 5.03 -4.73
N GLN A 118 -11.38 5.25 -3.67
CA GLN A 118 -12.52 6.19 -3.64
C GLN A 118 -12.11 7.65 -3.39
N ALA A 119 -10.86 7.91 -2.99
CA ALA A 119 -10.40 9.25 -2.65
C ALA A 119 -10.03 10.06 -3.90
N VAL A 120 -10.38 11.35 -3.91
CA VAL A 120 -9.89 12.32 -4.90
C VAL A 120 -8.41 12.62 -4.65
N LYS A 121 -7.58 12.57 -5.69
CA LYS A 121 -6.12 12.64 -5.55
C LYS A 121 -5.49 13.53 -6.61
N PRO A 122 -4.50 14.37 -6.27
CA PRO A 122 -3.71 15.07 -7.26
C PRO A 122 -2.69 14.14 -7.91
N TRP A 123 -2.57 14.20 -9.24
CA TRP A 123 -1.51 13.55 -9.98
C TRP A 123 -0.15 14.18 -9.66
N SER A 124 0.87 13.34 -9.50
CA SER A 124 2.25 13.76 -9.31
C SER A 124 3.22 12.87 -10.08
N THR A 125 3.89 13.42 -11.09
CA THR A 125 4.92 12.71 -11.88
C THR A 125 6.08 12.21 -11.00
N LYS A 126 6.43 12.95 -9.93
CA LYS A 126 7.43 12.49 -8.94
C LYS A 126 7.00 11.19 -8.25
N GLY A 127 5.69 10.98 -8.10
CA GLY A 127 5.14 9.74 -7.56
C GLY A 127 5.36 8.55 -8.51
N VAL A 128 5.24 8.77 -9.82
CA VAL A 128 5.54 7.76 -10.85
C VAL A 128 7.01 7.33 -10.77
N GLU A 129 7.94 8.27 -10.62
CA GLU A 129 9.37 7.95 -10.45
C GLU A 129 9.64 7.07 -9.22
N GLY A 130 8.86 7.25 -8.14
CA GLY A 130 8.94 6.43 -6.94
C GLY A 130 8.58 4.97 -7.22
N VAL A 131 7.45 4.73 -7.90
CA VAL A 131 7.03 3.37 -8.23
C VAL A 131 7.90 2.74 -9.32
N PHE A 132 8.42 3.51 -10.26
CA PHE A 132 9.38 3.03 -11.26
C PHE A 132 10.68 2.53 -10.61
N ARG A 133 11.19 3.25 -9.58
CA ARG A 133 12.35 2.78 -8.79
C ARG A 133 12.02 1.53 -7.99
N PHE A 134 10.80 1.41 -7.45
CA PHE A 134 10.33 0.19 -6.78
C PHE A 134 10.32 -1.00 -7.74
N LEU A 135 9.79 -0.85 -8.95
CA LEU A 135 9.80 -1.91 -9.97
C LEU A 135 11.22 -2.28 -10.41
N LYS A 136 12.12 -1.31 -10.60
CA LYS A 136 13.54 -1.59 -10.86
C LYS A 136 14.21 -2.40 -9.73
N ARG A 137 13.92 -2.08 -8.47
CA ARG A 137 14.43 -2.85 -7.33
C ARG A 137 13.83 -4.25 -7.28
N SER A 138 12.54 -4.38 -7.57
CA SER A 138 11.85 -5.67 -7.68
C SER A 138 12.51 -6.54 -8.74
N TRP A 139 12.77 -5.98 -9.93
CA TRP A 139 13.48 -6.66 -11.01
C TRP A 139 14.85 -7.16 -10.57
N ARG A 140 15.67 -6.30 -9.95
CA ARG A 140 17.00 -6.68 -9.46
C ARG A 140 16.94 -7.83 -8.47
N MET A 141 15.99 -7.81 -7.54
CA MET A 141 15.82 -8.86 -6.51
C MET A 141 15.59 -10.25 -7.11
N ILE A 142 14.96 -10.37 -8.28
CA ILE A 142 14.65 -11.67 -8.91
C ILE A 142 15.60 -11.96 -10.08
N ALA A 143 15.80 -11.01 -10.99
CA ALA A 143 16.56 -11.21 -12.22
C ALA A 143 18.08 -11.10 -12.05
N GLN A 144 18.57 -10.50 -10.95
CA GLN A 144 20.01 -10.24 -10.75
C GLN A 144 20.57 -10.82 -9.46
N THR A 145 19.73 -11.40 -8.61
CA THR A 145 20.15 -12.11 -7.39
C THR A 145 20.05 -13.61 -7.65
N PRO A 146 21.09 -14.42 -7.35
CA PRO A 146 21.03 -15.87 -7.50
C PRO A 146 19.83 -16.47 -6.75
N ILE A 147 18.97 -17.19 -7.48
CA ILE A 147 17.85 -17.92 -6.91
C ILE A 147 18.35 -19.24 -6.34
N VAL A 148 17.96 -19.56 -5.11
CA VAL A 148 18.36 -20.78 -4.41
C VAL A 148 17.19 -21.50 -3.78
N ASP A 149 17.27 -22.84 -3.77
CA ASP A 149 16.29 -23.72 -3.15
C ASP A 149 16.67 -24.00 -1.69
N VAL A 150 16.43 -23.01 -0.84
CA VAL A 150 16.70 -23.08 0.61
C VAL A 150 15.45 -22.73 1.41
N PRO A 151 15.24 -23.34 2.59
CA PRO A 151 14.13 -22.97 3.45
C PRO A 151 14.27 -21.54 3.95
N LEU A 152 13.14 -20.86 4.08
CA LEU A 152 13.07 -19.54 4.69
C LEU A 152 13.39 -19.63 6.18
N THR A 153 14.04 -18.59 6.72
CA THR A 153 14.16 -18.44 8.17
C THR A 153 12.79 -18.14 8.79
N PRO A 154 12.55 -18.39 10.10
CA PRO A 154 11.26 -18.11 10.73
C PRO A 154 10.77 -16.67 10.55
N ALA A 155 11.70 -15.69 10.57
CA ALA A 155 11.36 -14.29 10.33
C ALA A 155 10.93 -14.03 8.88
N GLN A 156 11.57 -14.67 7.90
CA GLN A 156 11.23 -14.58 6.49
C GLN A 156 9.91 -15.29 6.18
N GLU A 157 9.68 -16.48 6.73
CA GLU A 157 8.39 -17.20 6.62
C GLU A 157 7.25 -16.33 7.14
N LYS A 158 7.40 -15.76 8.34
CA LYS A 158 6.41 -14.86 8.93
C LYS A 158 6.13 -13.65 8.03
N LEU A 159 7.18 -13.00 7.52
CA LEU A 159 7.01 -11.86 6.62
C LEU A 159 6.33 -12.26 5.30
N LEU A 160 6.68 -13.42 4.73
CA LEU A 160 6.06 -13.95 3.53
C LEU A 160 4.55 -14.17 3.74
N HIS A 161 4.17 -14.93 4.76
CA HIS A 161 2.75 -15.20 5.02
C HIS A 161 1.98 -13.93 5.41
N ALA A 162 2.59 -13.01 6.18
CA ALA A 162 1.97 -11.73 6.51
C ALA A 162 1.72 -10.89 5.25
N THR A 163 2.67 -10.93 4.31
CA THR A 163 2.56 -10.26 3.00
C THR A 163 1.46 -10.90 2.16
N VAL A 164 1.43 -12.23 2.05
CA VAL A 164 0.37 -12.96 1.32
C VAL A 164 -1.00 -12.62 1.90
N LYS A 165 -1.18 -12.73 3.21
CA LYS A 165 -2.45 -12.41 3.87
C LYS A 165 -2.88 -10.98 3.56
N LYS A 166 -2.01 -10.01 3.84
CA LYS A 166 -2.34 -8.59 3.70
C LYS A 166 -2.62 -8.22 2.25
N VAL A 167 -1.81 -8.67 1.30
CA VAL A 167 -2.03 -8.37 -0.13
C VAL A 167 -3.31 -9.03 -0.62
N THR A 168 -3.64 -10.23 -0.16
CA THR A 168 -4.92 -10.91 -0.48
C THR A 168 -6.10 -10.08 0.04
N ASP A 169 -6.15 -9.81 1.34
CA ASP A 169 -7.23 -9.05 1.99
C ASP A 169 -7.39 -7.66 1.35
N ASP A 170 -6.28 -6.96 1.12
CA ASP A 170 -6.29 -5.62 0.54
C ASP A 170 -6.71 -5.63 -0.95
N THR A 171 -6.35 -6.66 -1.72
CA THR A 171 -6.78 -6.79 -3.12
C THR A 171 -8.29 -7.03 -3.20
N GLU A 172 -8.83 -7.92 -2.36
CA GLU A 172 -10.28 -8.21 -2.31
C GLU A 172 -11.11 -7.00 -1.86
N THR A 173 -10.54 -6.21 -0.95
CA THR A 173 -11.18 -4.99 -0.43
C THR A 173 -10.87 -3.73 -1.24
N LEU A 174 -10.09 -3.85 -2.33
CA LEU A 174 -9.66 -2.75 -3.22
C LEU A 174 -8.80 -1.68 -2.52
N ASN A 175 -8.14 -2.05 -1.42
CA ASN A 175 -7.14 -1.25 -0.70
C ASN A 175 -5.74 -1.42 -1.33
N PHE A 176 -5.67 -1.24 -2.65
CA PHE A 176 -4.47 -1.49 -3.46
C PHE A 176 -3.23 -0.76 -2.96
N ASN A 177 -3.39 0.47 -2.46
CA ASN A 177 -2.28 1.27 -1.97
C ASN A 177 -1.57 0.61 -0.79
N THR A 178 -2.31 -0.01 0.14
CA THR A 178 -1.69 -0.69 1.29
C THR A 178 -1.17 -2.09 0.95
N ALA A 179 -1.73 -2.75 -0.07
CA ALA A 179 -1.15 -3.97 -0.64
C ALA A 179 0.24 -3.68 -1.23
N ILE A 180 0.34 -2.62 -2.04
CA ILE A 180 1.61 -2.17 -2.61
C ILE A 180 2.60 -1.75 -1.53
N SER A 181 2.15 -1.03 -0.48
CA SER A 181 3.02 -0.73 0.68
C SER A 181 3.56 -1.99 1.36
N GLN A 182 2.74 -3.05 1.49
CA GLN A 182 3.19 -4.31 2.06
C GLN A 182 4.23 -4.99 1.16
N MET A 183 4.05 -4.97 -0.16
CA MET A 183 5.06 -5.49 -1.09
C MET A 183 6.36 -4.66 -1.07
N MET A 184 6.30 -3.36 -0.80
CA MET A 184 7.49 -2.53 -0.56
C MET A 184 8.24 -2.96 0.71
N ILE A 185 7.52 -3.33 1.79
CA ILE A 185 8.13 -3.88 3.01
C ILE A 185 8.82 -5.21 2.72
N PHE A 186 8.14 -6.11 2.02
CA PHE A 186 8.72 -7.38 1.57
C PHE A 186 10.00 -7.15 0.77
N LEU A 187 9.93 -6.29 -0.25
CA LEU A 187 11.08 -5.96 -1.10
C LEU A 187 12.24 -5.39 -0.27
N ASN A 188 11.98 -4.51 0.69
CA ASN A 188 13.02 -3.93 1.53
C ASN A 188 13.77 -4.99 2.35
N GLU A 189 13.12 -6.08 2.73
CA GLU A 189 13.77 -7.15 3.48
C GLU A 189 14.53 -8.11 2.55
N PHE A 190 13.85 -8.64 1.54
CA PHE A 190 14.43 -9.67 0.67
C PHE A 190 15.48 -9.11 -0.31
N SER A 191 15.41 -7.83 -0.70
CA SER A 191 16.44 -7.24 -1.59
C SER A 191 17.82 -7.05 -0.93
N LYS A 192 17.95 -7.30 0.38
CA LYS A 192 19.24 -7.28 1.08
C LYS A 192 19.99 -8.61 0.96
N LEU A 193 19.30 -9.68 0.55
CA LEU A 193 19.88 -11.02 0.51
C LEU A 193 20.81 -11.17 -0.69
N GLU A 194 21.97 -11.80 -0.48
CA GLU A 194 22.89 -12.18 -1.55
C GLU A 194 22.36 -13.34 -2.39
N LYS A 195 21.47 -14.15 -1.81
CA LYS A 195 20.82 -15.31 -2.44
C LYS A 195 19.33 -15.27 -2.13
N MET A 196 18.50 -15.30 -3.15
CA MET A 196 17.05 -15.17 -3.02
C MET A 196 16.41 -16.56 -2.93
N PRO A 197 15.69 -16.89 -1.85
CA PRO A 197 14.96 -18.16 -1.76
C PRO A 197 13.86 -18.24 -2.84
N ARG A 198 13.80 -19.36 -3.57
CA ARG A 198 12.86 -19.57 -4.69
C ARG A 198 11.41 -19.34 -4.27
N GLU A 199 10.99 -19.91 -3.15
CA GLU A 199 9.62 -19.79 -2.62
C GLU A 199 9.21 -18.32 -2.43
N ALA A 200 10.11 -17.49 -1.90
CA ALA A 200 9.88 -16.08 -1.71
C ALA A 200 9.82 -15.30 -3.03
N ALA A 201 10.68 -15.64 -4.00
CA ALA A 201 10.69 -15.00 -5.31
C ALA A 201 9.41 -15.30 -6.10
N GLU A 202 9.00 -16.56 -6.14
CA GLU A 202 7.77 -17.01 -6.81
C GLU A 202 6.52 -16.40 -6.17
N THR A 203 6.46 -16.39 -4.84
CA THR A 203 5.35 -15.77 -4.11
C THR A 203 5.27 -14.28 -4.41
N TYR A 204 6.40 -13.58 -4.40
CA TYR A 204 6.43 -12.14 -4.69
C TYR A 204 5.96 -11.83 -6.12
N ALA A 205 6.40 -12.59 -7.12
CA ALA A 205 5.95 -12.42 -8.51
C ALA A 205 4.42 -12.57 -8.63
N LYS A 206 3.84 -13.61 -8.01
CA LYS A 206 2.39 -13.83 -7.95
C LYS A 206 1.64 -12.64 -7.33
N LEU A 207 2.12 -12.14 -6.20
CA LEU A 207 1.51 -10.99 -5.51
C LEU A 207 1.59 -9.69 -6.32
N LEU A 208 2.68 -9.49 -7.07
CA LEU A 208 2.90 -8.31 -7.89
C LEU A 208 2.07 -8.32 -9.19
N CYS A 209 1.78 -9.50 -9.75
CA CYS A 209 1.16 -9.67 -11.06
C CYS A 209 -0.15 -8.87 -11.29
N PRO A 210 -1.12 -8.80 -10.34
CA PRO A 210 -2.31 -7.98 -10.55
C PRO A 210 -2.01 -6.48 -10.75
N TYR A 211 -0.89 -6.01 -10.19
CA TYR A 211 -0.49 -4.62 -10.17
C TYR A 211 0.42 -4.25 -11.34
N ALA A 212 1.42 -5.09 -11.59
CA ALA A 212 2.45 -4.91 -12.61
C ALA A 212 2.64 -6.25 -13.37
N PRO A 213 1.69 -6.62 -14.26
CA PRO A 213 1.66 -7.95 -14.86
C PRO A 213 2.84 -8.22 -15.79
N HIS A 214 3.31 -7.23 -16.56
CA HIS A 214 4.33 -7.48 -17.58
C HIS A 214 5.67 -7.84 -16.95
N ILE A 215 6.12 -7.04 -15.97
CA ILE A 215 7.36 -7.32 -15.24
C ILE A 215 7.26 -8.59 -14.39
N ALA A 216 6.07 -8.92 -13.88
CA ALA A 216 5.85 -10.12 -13.09
C ALA A 216 5.90 -11.41 -13.95
N GLU A 217 5.36 -11.38 -15.17
CA GLU A 217 5.46 -12.48 -16.14
C GLU A 217 6.94 -12.72 -16.54
N GLU A 218 7.69 -11.66 -16.82
CA GLU A 218 9.13 -11.77 -17.11
C GLU A 218 9.93 -12.33 -15.93
N MET A 219 9.61 -11.92 -14.70
CA MET A 219 10.20 -12.51 -13.48
C MET A 219 9.88 -14.00 -13.36
N TRP A 220 8.65 -14.39 -13.74
CA TRP A 220 8.17 -15.77 -13.65
C TRP A 220 8.90 -16.68 -14.64
N GLU A 221 9.10 -16.22 -15.88
CA GLU A 221 9.91 -16.92 -16.87
C GLU A 221 11.37 -17.07 -16.41
N ILE A 222 11.97 -16.01 -15.87
CA ILE A 222 13.33 -16.06 -15.29
C ILE A 222 13.44 -17.08 -14.16
N LEU A 223 12.38 -17.28 -13.38
CA LEU A 223 12.32 -18.28 -12.31
C LEU A 223 12.24 -19.72 -12.85
N GLY A 224 12.10 -19.90 -14.17
CA GLY A 224 12.13 -21.18 -14.88
C GLY A 224 10.74 -21.76 -15.19
N HIS A 225 9.68 -20.95 -15.11
CA HIS A 225 8.32 -21.40 -15.41
C HIS A 225 7.98 -21.16 -16.88
N GLU A 226 7.47 -22.21 -17.55
CA GLU A 226 7.03 -22.11 -18.96
C GLU A 226 5.59 -21.61 -19.11
N ALA A 227 4.72 -21.93 -18.13
CA ALA A 227 3.32 -21.52 -18.17
C ALA A 227 3.17 -20.07 -17.69
N PRO A 228 2.28 -19.27 -18.30
CA PRO A 228 2.04 -17.88 -17.89
C PRO A 228 1.67 -17.77 -16.41
N LEU A 229 2.23 -16.78 -15.72
CA LEU A 229 1.97 -16.47 -14.32
C LEU A 229 0.49 -16.17 -14.08
N SER A 230 -0.19 -15.57 -15.05
CA SER A 230 -1.64 -15.33 -15.03
C SER A 230 -2.49 -16.59 -14.83
N LEU A 231 -1.95 -17.78 -15.10
CA LEU A 231 -2.61 -19.08 -14.86
C LEU A 231 -2.16 -19.76 -13.57
N ALA A 232 -1.15 -19.21 -12.89
CA ALA A 232 -0.64 -19.78 -11.66
C ALA A 232 -1.65 -19.61 -10.51
N PRO A 233 -1.72 -20.57 -9.57
CA PRO A 233 -2.57 -20.43 -8.40
C PRO A 233 -2.08 -19.27 -7.51
N TRP A 234 -3.05 -18.53 -6.97
CA TRP A 234 -2.79 -17.49 -5.96
C TRP A 234 -2.13 -18.11 -4.71
N PRO A 235 -1.11 -17.46 -4.12
CA PRO A 235 -0.42 -18.00 -2.95
C PRO A 235 -1.35 -18.06 -1.72
N SER A 236 -1.21 -19.13 -0.92
CA SER A 236 -1.96 -19.31 0.32
C SER A 236 -1.19 -18.82 1.55
N CYS A 237 -1.91 -18.28 2.53
CA CYS A 237 -1.35 -17.92 3.83
C CYS A 237 -1.49 -19.09 4.83
N ASP A 238 -0.41 -19.47 5.50
CA ASP A 238 -0.46 -20.28 6.71
C ASP A 238 -0.55 -19.35 7.93
N GLU A 239 -1.75 -19.26 8.52
CA GLU A 239 -1.97 -18.37 9.68
C GLU A 239 -1.19 -18.80 10.93
N SER A 240 -0.76 -20.07 11.03
CA SER A 240 0.05 -20.54 12.16
C SER A 240 1.42 -19.85 12.21
N LYS A 241 1.94 -19.43 11.05
CA LYS A 241 3.21 -18.70 10.92
C LYS A 241 3.10 -17.23 11.34
N LEU A 242 1.89 -16.72 11.53
CA LEU A 242 1.62 -15.34 11.95
C LEU A 242 1.51 -15.21 13.47
N VAL A 243 1.42 -16.32 14.20
CA VAL A 243 1.31 -16.31 15.65
C VAL A 243 2.59 -15.73 16.26
N GLU A 244 2.44 -14.63 17.00
CA GLU A 244 3.54 -14.10 17.81
C GLU A 244 3.60 -14.88 19.12
N ASN A 245 4.72 -15.55 19.38
CA ASN A 245 4.96 -16.19 20.68
C ASN A 245 5.48 -15.19 21.71
N GLU A 246 6.09 -14.09 21.26
CA GLU A 246 6.57 -13.00 22.09
C GLU A 246 6.18 -11.65 21.48
N ILE A 247 5.84 -10.70 22.33
CA ILE A 247 5.43 -9.35 21.98
C ILE A 247 6.25 -8.32 22.75
N GLU A 248 6.58 -7.21 22.09
CA GLU A 248 7.27 -6.09 22.72
C GLU A 248 6.29 -5.30 23.59
N ILE A 249 6.49 -5.32 24.92
CA ILE A 249 5.67 -4.59 25.88
C ILE A 249 6.48 -3.44 26.47
N MET A 250 5.88 -2.24 26.45
CA MET A 250 6.44 -1.06 27.10
C MET A 250 6.18 -1.13 28.61
N VAL A 251 7.26 -1.07 29.40
CA VAL A 251 7.21 -0.90 30.85
C VAL A 251 7.38 0.57 31.21
N GLN A 252 6.45 1.09 32.00
CA GLN A 252 6.39 2.47 32.46
C GLN A 252 6.52 2.54 33.98
N ILE A 253 7.05 3.66 34.48
CA ILE A 253 7.08 3.97 35.91
C ILE A 253 6.42 5.34 36.11
N GLN A 254 5.36 5.38 36.91
CA GLN A 254 4.49 6.57 37.04
C GLN A 254 4.07 7.15 35.67
N GLY A 255 3.71 6.27 34.72
CA GLY A 255 3.29 6.65 33.36
C GLY A 255 4.41 7.12 32.43
N LYS A 256 5.67 7.18 32.88
CA LYS A 256 6.81 7.53 32.02
C LYS A 256 7.44 6.26 31.42
N PRO A 257 7.64 6.18 30.10
CA PRO A 257 8.32 5.06 29.45
C PRO A 257 9.70 4.80 30.06
N ARG A 258 10.01 3.53 30.34
CA ARG A 258 11.30 3.15 30.91
C ARG A 258 12.08 2.19 30.04
N VAL A 259 11.46 1.06 29.68
CA VAL A 259 12.10 0.02 28.87
C VAL A 259 11.05 -0.68 28.04
N ARG A 260 11.44 -1.14 26.85
CA ARG A 260 10.66 -2.09 26.07
C ARG A 260 11.28 -3.47 26.23
N MET A 261 10.46 -4.48 26.46
CA MET A 261 10.94 -5.86 26.62
C MET A 261 10.01 -6.84 25.93
N MET A 262 10.61 -7.92 25.42
CA MET A 262 9.86 -9.05 24.88
C MET A 262 9.23 -9.82 26.05
N MET A 263 7.93 -10.09 25.95
CA MET A 263 7.19 -10.94 26.87
C MET A 263 6.42 -11.98 26.06
N PRO A 264 6.15 -13.19 26.60
CA PRO A 264 5.28 -14.16 25.94
C PRO A 264 3.93 -13.53 25.57
N ALA A 265 3.42 -13.81 24.37
CA ALA A 265 2.20 -13.18 23.88
C ALA A 265 0.93 -13.60 24.64
N ASP A 266 1.00 -14.76 25.29
CA ASP A 266 0.02 -15.34 26.20
C ASP A 266 0.30 -15.04 27.68
N ALA A 267 1.32 -14.21 27.98
CA ALA A 267 1.65 -13.88 29.35
C ALA A 267 0.47 -13.25 30.09
N ASP A 268 0.12 -13.87 31.22
CA ASP A 268 -0.89 -13.33 32.12
C ASP A 268 -0.35 -12.14 32.93
N GLN A 269 -1.22 -11.52 33.72
CA GLN A 269 -0.84 -10.31 34.47
C GLN A 269 0.28 -10.56 35.49
N ASP A 270 0.35 -11.77 36.06
CA ASP A 270 1.34 -12.12 37.08
C ASP A 270 2.70 -12.39 36.44
N GLN A 271 2.73 -13.12 35.32
CA GLN A 271 3.94 -13.34 34.53
C GLN A 271 4.49 -12.03 33.96
N MET A 272 3.63 -11.15 33.43
CA MET A 272 4.03 -9.82 32.97
C MET A 272 4.65 -8.98 34.10
N ARG A 273 4.06 -9.07 35.31
CA ARG A 273 4.56 -8.37 36.50
C ARG A 273 5.93 -8.89 36.91
N GLU A 274 6.11 -10.20 36.95
CA GLU A 274 7.37 -10.85 37.31
C GLU A 274 8.48 -10.45 36.33
N LEU A 275 8.22 -10.58 35.02
CA LEU A 275 9.15 -10.20 33.97
C LEU A 275 9.54 -8.71 34.06
N ALA A 276 8.56 -7.81 34.25
CA ALA A 276 8.83 -6.38 34.36
C ALA A 276 9.67 -6.03 35.60
N LEU A 277 9.39 -6.64 36.76
CA LEU A 277 10.14 -6.41 38.00
C LEU A 277 11.51 -7.11 38.00
N GLY A 278 11.67 -8.15 37.19
CA GLY A 278 12.94 -8.85 36.97
C GLY A 278 13.95 -8.05 36.14
N ASN A 279 13.51 -7.05 35.38
CA ASN A 279 14.36 -6.26 34.49
C ASN A 279 15.28 -5.29 35.27
N GLU A 280 16.58 -5.32 34.98
CA GLU A 280 17.60 -4.50 35.67
C GLU A 280 17.36 -2.99 35.57
N GLN A 281 16.87 -2.48 34.43
CA GLN A 281 16.58 -1.04 34.27
C GLN A 281 15.35 -0.60 35.08
N VAL A 282 14.40 -1.52 35.27
CA VAL A 282 13.22 -1.31 36.10
C VAL A 282 13.63 -1.34 37.57
N LYS A 283 14.38 -2.36 38.00
CA LYS A 283 14.92 -2.47 39.38
C LYS A 283 15.69 -1.22 39.78
N ALA A 284 16.59 -0.74 38.94
CA ALA A 284 17.36 0.47 39.19
C ALA A 284 16.45 1.72 39.33
N ALA A 285 15.35 1.79 38.60
CA ALA A 285 14.46 2.94 38.59
C ALA A 285 13.44 2.97 39.74
N ILE A 286 13.17 1.81 40.33
CA ILE A 286 12.31 1.63 41.51
C ILE A 286 13.12 1.49 42.81
N ALA A 287 14.45 1.45 42.74
CA ALA A 287 15.32 1.37 43.91
C ALA A 287 15.04 2.49 44.92
N GLY A 288 14.86 2.13 46.19
CA GLY A 288 14.53 3.07 47.27
C GLY A 288 13.09 3.59 47.27
N LYS A 289 12.21 3.09 46.38
CA LYS A 289 10.80 3.47 46.32
C LYS A 289 9.89 2.32 46.71
N THR A 290 8.72 2.64 47.25
CA THR A 290 7.70 1.64 47.60
C THR A 290 6.76 1.41 46.42
N ILE A 291 6.61 0.17 45.96
CA ILE A 291 5.65 -0.18 44.91
C ILE A 291 4.24 -0.16 45.52
N ILE A 292 3.37 0.73 45.01
CA ILE A 292 1.98 0.84 45.44
C ILE A 292 1.08 -0.08 44.60
N LYS A 293 1.31 -0.11 43.29
CA LYS A 293 0.51 -0.92 42.34
C LYS A 293 1.31 -1.22 41.08
N VAL A 294 1.11 -2.40 40.52
CA VAL A 294 1.55 -2.74 39.16
C VAL A 294 0.29 -2.96 38.32
N ILE A 295 0.19 -2.28 37.18
CA ILE A 295 -0.93 -2.38 36.25
C ILE A 295 -0.41 -3.06 34.99
N CYS A 296 -0.79 -4.32 34.78
CA CYS A 296 -0.48 -5.10 33.59
C CYS A 296 -1.70 -5.10 32.66
N VAL A 297 -1.57 -4.54 31.47
CA VAL A 297 -2.57 -4.65 30.41
C VAL A 297 -2.01 -5.61 29.37
N PRO A 298 -2.53 -6.86 29.29
CA PRO A 298 -2.05 -7.86 28.34
C PRO A 298 -1.96 -7.31 26.92
N LYS A 299 -0.87 -7.65 26.23
CA LYS A 299 -0.56 -7.22 24.87
C LYS A 299 -0.42 -5.70 24.64
N ARG A 300 -0.33 -4.90 25.71
CA ARG A 300 -0.19 -3.45 25.60
C ARG A 300 0.96 -2.89 26.42
N ILE A 301 0.82 -2.87 27.75
CA ILE A 301 1.73 -2.11 28.63
C ILE A 301 1.80 -2.73 30.03
N VAL A 302 2.92 -2.48 30.73
CA VAL A 302 3.03 -2.61 32.19
C VAL A 302 3.32 -1.23 32.77
N ASN A 303 2.55 -0.76 33.75
CA ASN A 303 2.80 0.49 34.43
C ASN A 303 2.98 0.26 35.94
N ILE A 304 4.12 0.69 36.47
CA ILE A 304 4.51 0.52 37.87
C ILE A 304 4.32 1.85 38.59
N VAL A 305 3.42 1.87 39.56
CA VAL A 305 3.15 3.02 40.43
C VAL A 305 3.98 2.88 41.69
N VAL A 306 4.90 3.81 41.89
CA VAL A 306 5.83 3.85 43.04
C VAL A 306 5.61 5.12 43.86
N LYS A 307 5.94 5.07 45.16
CA LYS A 307 5.95 6.19 46.10
C LYS A 307 7.33 6.35 46.73
#